data_AF-A0A921JDP1-F1
#
_entry.id   AF-A0A921JDP1-F1
#
_cell.length_a   1.000
_cell.length_b   1.000
_cell.length_c   1.000
_cell.angle_alpha   90.00
_cell.angle_beta   90.00
_cell.angle_gamma   90.00
#
_symmetry.space_group_name_H-M   'P 1'
#
loop_
_entity.id
_entity.type
_entity.pdbx_description
1 polymer ?
#
loop_
_entity_poly.entity_id
_entity_poly.type
_entity_poly.pdbx_seq_one_letter_code
_entity_poly.pdbx_strand_id
1 'polypeptide(L)'
;MTDAGKKPLPKKPLPETLDAQLLRYWEREAIRFEGLAAQAGFAWIARGYARRAQRAREKAEQARAKEVARGRLPASGAAEDPAGDSLG
;
A
#
# COMPACT_ATOMS: atom_id res chain seq x y z
N MET A 1 22.60 -30.45 -30.68
CA MET A 1 21.17 -30.05 -30.71
C MET A 1 20.93 -29.13 -29.54
N THR A 2 20.94 -27.82 -29.77
CA THR A 2 20.74 -26.78 -28.74
C THR A 2 19.25 -26.52 -28.58
N ASP A 3 18.75 -26.71 -27.36
CA ASP A 3 17.39 -26.33 -26.96
C ASP A 3 17.28 -24.80 -27.04
N ALA A 4 16.52 -24.32 -28.03
CA ALA A 4 16.37 -22.90 -28.31
C ALA A 4 15.54 -22.26 -27.18
N GLY A 5 16.21 -21.40 -26.41
CA GLY A 5 15.66 -20.63 -25.30
C GLY A 5 14.33 -19.97 -25.65
N LYS A 6 13.26 -20.50 -25.06
CA LYS A 6 11.93 -19.91 -25.12
C LYS A 6 11.92 -18.67 -24.20
N LYS A 7 12.01 -17.47 -24.79
CA LYS A 7 11.84 -16.22 -24.02
C LYS A 7 10.42 -16.22 -23.42
N PRO A 8 10.27 -16.09 -22.09
CA PRO A 8 8.94 -16.05 -21.49
C PRO A 8 8.20 -14.82 -22.00
N LEU A 9 6.97 -15.03 -22.48
CA LEU A 9 6.09 -13.95 -22.91
C LEU A 9 5.81 -12.99 -21.74
N PRO A 10 5.62 -11.68 -22.00
CA PRO A 10 5.31 -10.72 -20.96
C PRO A 10 4.02 -11.12 -20.26
N LYS A 11 4.08 -11.31 -18.93
CA LYS A 11 2.90 -11.58 -18.11
C LYS A 11 2.00 -10.36 -18.16
N LYS A 12 0.77 -10.51 -18.67
CA LYS A 12 -0.24 -9.45 -18.59
C LYS A 12 -0.43 -9.07 -17.11
N PRO A 13 -0.44 -7.78 -16.76
CA PRO A 13 -0.69 -7.37 -15.39
C PRO A 13 -2.08 -7.86 -14.98
N LEU A 14 -2.17 -8.40 -13.77
CA LEU A 14 -3.46 -8.81 -13.19
C LEU A 14 -4.38 -7.59 -13.12
N PRO A 15 -5.68 -7.74 -13.40
CA PRO A 15 -6.63 -6.66 -13.19
C PRO A 15 -6.58 -6.20 -11.73
N GLU A 16 -6.59 -4.88 -11.57
CA GLU A 16 -6.56 -4.23 -10.27
C GLU A 16 -7.77 -4.62 -9.41
N THR A 17 -7.56 -4.91 -8.13
CA THR A 17 -8.66 -5.16 -7.20
C THR A 17 -9.28 -3.86 -6.71
N LEU A 18 -10.53 -3.93 -6.24
CA LEU A 18 -11.15 -2.82 -5.52
C LEU A 18 -10.38 -2.46 -4.24
N ASP A 19 -9.86 -3.44 -3.51
CA ASP A 19 -9.11 -3.17 -2.27
C ASP A 19 -7.78 -2.46 -2.56
N ALA A 20 -7.10 -2.73 -3.69
CA ALA A 20 -5.92 -1.98 -4.11
C ALA A 20 -6.26 -0.50 -4.42
N GLN A 21 -7.42 -0.23 -5.03
CA GLN A 21 -7.90 1.14 -5.24
C GLN A 21 -8.25 1.83 -3.92
N LEU A 22 -8.93 1.12 -3.02
CA LEU A 22 -9.28 1.63 -1.69
C LEU A 22 -8.03 1.90 -0.84
N LEU A 23 -7.01 1.06 -0.90
CA LEU A 23 -5.74 1.27 -0.22
C LEU A 23 -5.15 2.63 -0.60
N ARG A 24 -4.94 2.88 -1.91
CA ARG A 24 -4.39 4.17 -2.37
C ARG A 24 -5.29 5.34 -2.04
N TYR A 25 -6.61 5.16 -2.12
CA TYR A 25 -7.56 6.20 -1.77
C TYR A 25 -7.42 6.61 -0.30
N TRP A 26 -7.44 5.64 0.61
CA TRP A 26 -7.37 5.90 2.04
C TRP A 26 -5.98 6.37 2.49
N GLU A 27 -4.89 5.91 1.87
CA GLU A 27 -3.54 6.44 2.11
C GLU A 27 -3.45 7.94 1.72
N ARG A 28 -3.98 8.32 0.56
CA ARG A 28 -4.04 9.74 0.16
C ARG A 28 -4.91 10.56 1.11
N GLU A 29 -6.05 10.02 1.52
CA GLU A 29 -6.97 10.76 2.38
C GLU A 29 -6.43 10.92 3.81
N ALA A 30 -5.62 9.96 4.29
CA ALA A 30 -4.87 10.10 5.55
C ALA A 30 -3.92 11.32 5.48
N ILE A 31 -3.09 11.39 4.45
CA ILE A 31 -2.15 12.52 4.22
C ILE A 31 -2.93 13.84 4.09
N ARG A 32 -4.04 13.84 3.36
CA ARG A 32 -4.90 15.03 3.21
C ARG A 32 -5.43 15.51 4.56
N PHE A 33 -5.95 14.62 5.39
CA PHE A 33 -6.46 14.98 6.71
C PHE A 33 -5.35 15.43 7.65
N GLU A 34 -4.15 14.86 7.56
CA GLU A 34 -2.98 15.33 8.31
C GLU A 34 -2.62 16.77 7.90
N GLY A 35 -2.60 17.07 6.61
CA GLY A 35 -2.40 18.44 6.11
C GLY A 35 -3.47 19.41 6.62
N LEU A 36 -4.75 19.01 6.59
CA LEU A 36 -5.84 19.83 7.13
C LEU A 36 -5.75 20.02 8.64
N ALA A 37 -5.31 19.01 9.38
CA ALA A 37 -5.08 19.13 10.82
C ALA A 37 -3.96 20.13 11.13
N ALA A 38 -2.87 20.11 10.35
CA ALA A 38 -1.74 21.02 10.50
C ALA A 38 -2.10 22.48 10.15
N GLN A 39 -3.00 22.70 9.19
CA GLN A 39 -3.45 24.03 8.77
C GLN A 39 -4.60 24.60 9.61
N ALA A 40 -5.20 23.82 10.51
CA ALA A 40 -6.37 24.24 11.25
C ALA A 40 -6.04 25.34 12.28
N GLY A 41 -6.72 26.48 12.20
CA GLY A 41 -6.56 27.60 13.13
C GLY A 41 -7.11 27.36 14.55
N PHE A 42 -7.86 26.27 14.77
CA PHE A 42 -8.43 25.93 16.06
C PHE A 42 -8.15 24.47 16.44
N ALA A 43 -7.69 24.27 17.68
CA ALA A 43 -7.28 22.95 18.17
C ALA A 43 -8.39 21.89 18.11
N TRP A 44 -9.66 22.26 18.32
CA TRP A 44 -10.77 21.31 18.24
C TRP A 44 -11.05 20.83 16.80
N ILE A 45 -10.84 21.70 15.80
CA ILE A 45 -10.92 21.35 14.38
C ILE A 45 -9.75 20.43 14.01
N ALA A 46 -8.52 20.79 14.43
CA ALA A 46 -7.32 19.99 14.21
C ALA A 46 -7.50 18.55 14.73
N ARG A 47 -8.04 18.40 15.95
CA ARG A 47 -8.38 17.10 16.55
C ARG A 47 -9.41 16.33 15.73
N GLY A 48 -10.38 17.02 15.14
CA GLY A 48 -11.37 16.41 14.24
C GLY A 48 -10.73 15.80 13.00
N TYR A 49 -9.82 16.53 12.33
CA TYR A 49 -9.08 16.02 11.18
C TYR A 49 -8.08 14.92 11.56
N ALA A 50 -7.37 15.05 12.68
CA ALA A 50 -6.47 14.00 13.15
C ALA A 50 -7.20 12.66 13.38
N ARG A 51 -8.42 12.69 13.94
CA ARG A 51 -9.25 11.48 14.07
C ARG A 51 -9.66 10.89 12.71
N ARG A 52 -9.91 11.74 11.70
CA ARG A 52 -10.23 11.28 10.34
C ARG A 52 -9.02 10.68 9.64
N ALA A 53 -7.84 11.27 9.82
CA ALA A 53 -6.58 10.71 9.34
C ALA A 53 -6.35 9.31 9.90
N GLN A 54 -6.53 9.15 11.22
CA GLN A 54 -6.39 7.84 11.86
C GLN A 54 -7.38 6.80 11.30
N ARG A 55 -8.65 7.18 11.13
CA ARG A 55 -9.65 6.29 10.50
C ARG A 55 -9.30 5.92 9.06
N ALA A 56 -8.74 6.85 8.30
CA ALA A 56 -8.28 6.59 6.94
C ALA A 56 -7.12 5.57 6.95
N ARG A 57 -6.15 5.71 7.87
CA ARG A 57 -5.07 4.73 8.05
C ARG A 57 -5.61 3.33 8.40
N GLU A 58 -6.54 3.23 9.34
CA GLU A 58 -7.19 1.96 9.69
C GLU A 58 -7.90 1.32 8.49
N LYS A 59 -8.55 2.12 7.64
CA LYS A 59 -9.20 1.63 6.40
C LYS A 59 -8.19 1.19 5.34
N ALA A 60 -7.08 1.91 5.20
CA ALA A 60 -5.97 1.51 4.35
C ALA A 60 -5.37 0.17 4.82
N GLU A 61 -5.14 0.00 6.13
CA GLU A 61 -4.63 -1.25 6.71
C GLU A 61 -5.59 -2.43 6.47
N GLN A 62 -6.90 -2.23 6.62
CA GLN A 62 -7.91 -3.25 6.29
C GLN A 62 -7.84 -3.67 4.81
N ALA A 63 -7.71 -2.70 3.90
CA ALA A 63 -7.57 -2.97 2.47
C ALA A 63 -6.24 -3.71 2.17
N ARG A 64 -5.14 -3.28 2.79
CA ARG A 64 -3.82 -3.93 2.69
C ARG A 64 -3.89 -5.38 3.17
N ALA A 65 -4.49 -5.65 4.33
CA ALA A 65 -4.63 -7.01 4.86
C ALA A 65 -5.32 -7.97 3.88
N LYS A 66 -6.33 -7.47 3.15
CA LYS A 66 -7.01 -8.26 2.10
C LYS A 66 -6.11 -8.52 0.89
N GLU A 67 -5.34 -7.52 0.46
CA GLU A 67 -4.38 -7.70 -0.64
C GLU A 67 -3.24 -8.66 -0.26
N VAL A 68 -2.78 -8.63 1.01
CA VAL A 68 -1.83 -9.62 1.56
C VAL A 68 -2.43 -11.02 1.53
N ALA A 69 -3.68 -11.19 1.98
CA ALA A 69 -4.38 -12.47 1.92
C ALA A 69 -4.57 -12.99 0.48
N ARG A 70 -4.60 -12.09 -0.53
CA ARG A 70 -4.61 -12.44 -1.97
C ARG A 70 -3.22 -12.72 -2.54
N GLY A 71 -2.15 -12.58 -1.76
CA GLY A 71 -0.77 -12.71 -2.23
C GLY A 71 -0.34 -11.58 -3.18
N ARG A 72 -1.00 -10.41 -3.12
CA ARG A 72 -0.74 -9.26 -4.00
C ARG A 72 0.11 -8.17 -3.36
N LEU A 73 0.24 -8.19 -2.04
CA LEU A 73 1.13 -7.30 -1.28
C LEU A 73 1.92 -8.11 -0.23
N PRO A 74 3.14 -7.68 0.13
CA PRO A 74 3.84 -8.23 1.27
C PRO A 74 3.10 -7.90 2.57
N ALA A 75 3.13 -8.83 3.52
CA ALA A 75 2.63 -8.56 4.87
C ALA A 75 3.37 -7.36 5.46
N SER A 76 2.65 -6.43 6.09
CA SER A 76 3.25 -5.25 6.71
C SER A 76 4.19 -5.70 7.84
N GLY A 77 5.50 -5.70 7.58
CA GLY A 77 6.51 -6.26 8.49
C GLY A 77 7.49 -7.23 7.81
N ALA A 78 7.17 -7.73 6.62
CA ALA A 78 8.18 -8.26 5.71
C ALA A 78 8.93 -7.07 5.10
N ALA A 79 9.75 -6.42 5.92
CA ALA A 79 10.90 -5.72 5.37
C ALA A 79 11.61 -6.74 4.48
N GLU A 80 11.79 -6.38 3.22
CA GLU A 80 12.68 -7.12 2.33
C GLU A 80 13.97 -7.38 3.12
N ASP A 81 14.34 -8.64 3.31
CA ASP A 81 15.73 -8.98 3.60
C ASP A 81 16.47 -8.81 2.27
N PRO A 82 17.27 -7.74 2.05
CA PRO A 82 18.23 -7.72 0.94
C PRO A 82 19.45 -8.60 1.31
N ALA A 83 19.21 -9.82 1.79
CA ALA A 83 20.25 -10.77 2.18
C ALA A 83 20.16 -11.98 1.26
N GLY A 84 20.63 -11.83 0.02
CA GLY A 84 20.59 -12.94 -0.90
C GLY A 84 21.10 -12.67 -2.31
N ASP A 85 22.19 -11.91 -2.49
CA ASP A 85 23.14 -12.29 -3.53
C ASP A 85 24.50 -11.59 -3.33
N SER A 86 25.41 -12.30 -2.67
CA SER A 86 26.85 -12.11 -2.80
C SER A 86 27.47 -13.48 -2.64
N LEU A 87 27.45 -14.24 -3.73
CA LEU A 87 28.19 -15.47 -3.90
C LEU A 87 29.31 -15.24 -4.93
N GLY A 88 30.55 -15.45 -4.48
CA GLY A 88 31.67 -15.92 -5.29
C GLY A 88 32.53 -14.85 -5.95
#